data_AF-A0A7G2C4P5-F1
#
_entry.id   AF-A0A7G2C4P5-F1
#
_cell.length_a   1.000
_cell.length_b   1.000
_cell.length_c   1.000
_cell.angle_alpha   90.00
_cell.angle_beta   90.00
_cell.angle_gamma   90.00
#
_symmetry.space_group_name_H-M   'P 1'
#
loop_
_entity.id
_entity.type
_entity.pdbx_description
1 polymer ?
#
loop_
_entity_poly.entity_id
_entity_poly.type
_entity_poly.pdbx_seq_one_letter_code
_entity_poly.pdbx_strand_id
1 'polypeptide(L)'
;MDREEDEEVNPAIKDKEYIKMMEEGKKEPRCELIDRLSALVALEGAGFKGVKDIAYLKDRQPYQVSSLTEKKANAAVKGNNENFIKLNGACLTRVYPTSSRVDSNNYDPCPFWNAGCQLVAMNYQGNACPEFKTYKTYFMDNGRCGYVLKPAPLRPPYAAPQAGKSKRNITIEVISAFCLPKSQKNEESRRRRETASVHGKRGRREKETRRGRRGGTERSQKEDGPRRESVCARPWGGGEASHHQELSQQHGVPPRLARPRRQ
;
A
#
# COMPACT_ATOMS: atom_id res chain seq x y z
N MET A 1 16.63 -7.28 18.94
CA MET A 1 15.42 -6.45 18.71
C MET A 1 15.15 -5.65 19.97
N ASP A 2 15.12 -4.33 19.85
CA ASP A 2 14.90 -3.43 20.98
C ASP A 2 13.39 -3.27 21.21
N ARG A 3 12.87 -3.95 22.25
CA ARG A 3 11.56 -3.64 22.83
C ARG A 3 11.64 -2.34 23.65
N GLU A 4 12.11 -1.25 23.05
CA GLU A 4 11.48 0.03 23.38
C GLU A 4 10.12 0.04 22.65
N GLU A 5 9.25 -0.90 22.99
CA GLU A 5 7.88 -0.91 22.53
C GLU A 5 7.06 -0.31 23.67
N ASP A 6 6.84 1.00 23.56
CA ASP A 6 5.73 1.68 24.21
C ASP A 6 4.41 1.10 23.67
N GLU A 7 4.16 -0.18 23.93
CA GLU A 7 2.86 -0.80 23.77
C GLU A 7 2.00 -0.30 24.93
N GLU A 8 1.39 0.87 24.72
CA GLU A 8 0.20 1.25 25.46
C GLU A 8 -0.83 0.14 25.25
N VAL A 9 -1.19 -0.52 26.35
CA VAL A 9 -2.33 -1.44 26.39
C VAL A 9 -3.53 -0.72 25.78
N ASN A 10 -4.20 -1.37 24.82
CA ASN A 10 -5.41 -0.83 24.24
C ASN A 10 -6.41 -0.49 25.38
N PRO A 11 -6.83 0.77 25.54
CA PRO A 11 -7.73 1.17 26.63
C PRO A 11 -9.12 0.53 26.57
N ALA A 12 -9.47 -0.12 25.44
CA ALA A 12 -10.68 -0.93 25.32
C ALA A 12 -10.58 -2.30 26.01
N ILE A 13 -9.36 -2.78 26.31
CA ILE A 13 -9.14 -4.02 27.05
C ILE A 13 -9.25 -3.68 28.54
N LYS A 14 -10.39 -4.03 29.15
CA LYS A 14 -10.66 -3.81 30.58
C LYS A 14 -10.30 -5.00 31.46
N ASP A 15 -9.82 -6.08 30.86
CA ASP A 15 -9.45 -7.29 31.57
C ASP A 15 -8.16 -7.05 32.38
N LYS A 16 -8.32 -6.98 33.70
CA LYS A 16 -7.22 -6.69 34.63
C LYS A 16 -6.14 -7.78 34.63
N GLU A 17 -6.52 -9.03 34.32
CA GLU A 17 -5.61 -10.17 34.30
C GLU A 17 -4.71 -10.11 33.06
N TYR A 18 -5.28 -9.76 31.90
CA TYR A 18 -4.52 -9.50 30.67
C TYR A 18 -3.54 -8.33 30.81
N ILE A 19 -3.97 -7.22 31.43
CA ILE A 19 -3.10 -6.06 31.67
C ILE A 19 -1.90 -6.46 32.53
N LYS A 20 -2.15 -7.22 33.61
CA LYS A 20 -1.11 -7.70 34.51
C LYS A 20 -0.13 -8.65 33.81
N MET A 21 -0.62 -9.61 33.01
CA MET A 21 0.26 -10.48 32.19
C MET A 21 1.14 -9.68 31.21
N MET A 22 0.60 -8.65 30.55
CA MET A 22 1.34 -7.83 29.60
C MET A 22 2.39 -6.94 30.29
N GLU A 23 2.15 -6.52 31.53
CA GLU A 23 3.11 -5.79 32.36
C GLU A 23 4.22 -6.72 32.91
N GLU A 24 3.87 -7.95 33.29
CA GLU A 24 4.81 -8.95 33.81
C GLU A 24 5.72 -9.53 32.71
N GLY A 25 5.20 -9.77 31.50
CA GLY A 25 5.97 -10.24 30.33
C GLY A 25 7.01 -9.25 29.77
N LYS A 26 7.05 -8.02 30.29
CA LYS A 26 8.10 -7.02 29.98
C LYS A 26 9.39 -7.24 30.77
N LYS A 27 9.40 -8.12 31.78
CA LYS A 27 10.52 -8.28 32.72
C LYS A 27 11.49 -9.41 32.39
N GLU A 28 11.19 -10.27 31.42
CA GLU A 28 12.11 -11.37 31.10
C GLU A 28 13.35 -10.86 30.34
N PRO A 29 14.57 -11.17 30.80
CA PRO A 29 15.79 -10.80 30.11
C PRO A 29 15.87 -11.49 28.75
N ARG A 30 16.50 -10.83 27.77
CA ARG A 30 16.71 -11.42 26.44
C ARG A 30 17.49 -12.72 26.62
N CYS A 31 17.02 -13.80 26.01
CA CYS A 31 17.85 -14.97 25.83
C CYS A 31 19.11 -14.55 25.05
N GLU A 32 20.27 -14.96 25.53
CA GLU A 32 21.50 -14.73 24.78
C GLU A 32 21.40 -15.44 23.41
N LEU A 33 21.73 -14.70 22.35
CA LEU A 33 21.68 -15.26 21.00
C LEU A 33 22.86 -16.20 20.83
N ILE A 34 22.58 -17.49 20.70
CA ILE A 34 23.64 -18.48 20.46
C ILE A 34 24.35 -18.19 19.13
N ASP A 35 25.66 -18.41 19.09
CA ASP A 35 26.51 -18.09 17.94
C ASP A 35 26.00 -18.71 16.62
N ARG A 36 25.46 -19.93 16.70
CA ARG A 36 24.89 -20.63 15.53
C ARG A 36 23.71 -19.88 14.91
N LEU A 37 22.86 -19.24 15.71
CA LEU A 37 21.76 -18.43 15.20
C LEU A 37 22.25 -17.07 14.71
N SER A 38 23.22 -16.47 15.43
CA SER A 38 23.87 -15.22 15.04
C SER A 38 24.51 -15.32 13.65
N ALA A 39 25.17 -16.44 13.36
CA ALA A 39 25.82 -16.70 12.07
C ALA A 39 24.84 -16.76 10.88
N LEU A 40 23.53 -16.93 11.10
CA LEU A 40 22.51 -16.98 10.05
C LEU A 40 21.83 -15.62 9.80
N VAL A 41 22.15 -14.58 10.59
CA VAL A 41 21.47 -13.28 10.51
C VAL A 41 21.99 -12.48 9.31
N ALA A 42 21.19 -12.43 8.25
CA ALA A 42 21.44 -11.55 7.10
C ALA A 42 20.92 -10.12 7.30
N LEU A 43 19.90 -9.95 8.16
CA LEU A 43 19.28 -8.67 8.48
C LEU A 43 19.29 -8.46 10.00
N GLU A 44 20.04 -7.48 10.47
CA GLU A 44 20.23 -7.23 11.88
C GLU A 44 19.16 -6.28 12.41
N GLY A 45 18.47 -6.65 13.49
CA GLY A 45 17.53 -5.75 14.15
C GLY A 45 18.26 -4.68 14.95
N ALA A 46 17.99 -3.40 14.70
CA ALA A 46 18.65 -2.30 15.40
C ALA A 46 17.66 -1.18 15.77
N GLY A 47 17.69 -0.73 17.02
CA GLY A 47 16.68 0.15 17.63
C GLY A 47 16.55 1.51 16.97
N PHE A 48 15.33 2.02 16.85
CA PHE A 48 15.06 3.29 16.16
C PHE A 48 15.34 4.50 17.05
N LYS A 49 16.29 5.36 16.66
CA LYS A 49 16.69 6.55 17.42
C LYS A 49 15.91 7.83 17.07
N GLY A 50 14.85 7.72 16.26
CA GLY A 50 14.03 8.86 15.83
C GLY A 50 14.48 9.51 14.51
N VAL A 51 13.80 10.62 14.16
CA VAL A 51 13.99 11.37 12.90
C VAL A 51 14.34 12.84 13.10
N LYS A 52 14.45 13.30 14.35
CA LYS A 52 14.84 14.69 14.67
C LYS A 52 16.29 14.94 14.29
N ASP A 53 17.17 14.05 14.74
CA ASP A 53 18.57 13.99 14.37
C ASP A 53 18.85 12.64 13.70
N ILE A 54 19.47 12.66 12.52
CA ILE A 54 19.84 11.48 11.74
C ILE A 54 21.36 11.31 11.62
N ALA A 55 22.15 12.03 12.43
CA ALA A 55 23.61 11.88 12.46
C ALA A 55 24.04 10.43 12.74
N TYR A 56 23.26 9.70 13.53
CA TYR A 56 23.48 8.27 13.83
C TYR A 56 23.42 7.35 12.60
N LEU A 57 22.92 7.82 11.45
CA LEU A 57 22.93 7.04 10.21
C LEU A 57 24.36 6.82 9.69
N LYS A 58 25.35 7.61 10.10
CA LYS A 58 26.76 7.39 9.75
C LYS A 58 27.28 6.05 10.25
N ASP A 59 26.77 5.59 11.40
CA ASP A 59 27.15 4.33 12.02
C ASP A 59 26.23 3.18 11.61
N ARG A 60 25.20 3.45 10.80
CA ARG A 60 24.24 2.45 10.35
C ARG A 60 24.74 1.69 9.14
N GLN A 61 24.46 0.40 9.15
CA GLN A 61 24.71 -0.46 8.02
C GLN A 61 23.43 -0.70 7.18
N PRO A 62 23.53 -0.87 5.86
CA PRO A 62 22.35 -1.06 5.00
C PRO A 62 21.51 -2.30 5.34
N TYR A 63 22.13 -3.34 5.93
CA TYR A 63 21.46 -4.57 6.36
C TYR A 63 20.72 -4.44 7.70
N GLN A 64 20.86 -3.30 8.40
CA GLN A 64 20.18 -3.07 9.66
C GLN A 64 18.71 -2.69 9.44
N VAL A 65 17.84 -3.23 10.28
CA VAL A 65 16.39 -3.09 10.19
C VAL A 65 15.86 -2.44 11.47
N SER A 66 15.18 -1.30 11.32
CA SER A 66 14.38 -0.70 12.40
C SER A 66 12.95 -1.24 12.34
N SER A 67 12.46 -1.87 13.41
CA SER A 67 11.06 -2.31 13.51
C SER A 67 10.23 -1.31 14.29
N LEU A 68 9.12 -0.86 13.71
CA LEU A 68 8.23 0.17 14.24
C LEU A 68 6.78 -0.28 14.22
N THR A 69 6.04 -0.01 15.30
CA THR A 69 4.58 -0.05 15.25
C THR A 69 4.05 1.00 14.27
N GLU A 70 2.86 0.79 13.70
CA GLU A 70 2.21 1.80 12.86
C GLU A 70 2.08 3.16 13.55
N LYS A 71 1.91 3.19 14.89
CA LYS A 71 1.83 4.42 15.69
C LYS A 71 3.17 5.16 15.68
N LYS A 72 4.28 4.46 15.95
CA LYS A 72 5.64 5.04 15.93
C LYS A 72 6.05 5.48 14.53
N ALA A 73 5.77 4.67 13.51
CA ALA A 73 6.02 5.03 12.12
C ALA A 73 5.21 6.28 11.70
N ASN A 74 3.93 6.39 12.12
CA ASN A 74 3.13 7.59 11.87
C ASN A 74 3.70 8.82 12.58
N ALA A 75 4.20 8.67 13.81
CA ALA A 75 4.87 9.74 14.53
C ALA A 75 6.15 10.19 13.82
N ALA A 76 6.94 9.26 13.26
CA ALA A 76 8.13 9.57 12.46
C ALA A 76 7.77 10.36 11.18
N VAL A 77 6.74 9.93 10.45
CA VAL A 77 6.21 10.64 9.27
C VAL A 77 5.78 12.07 9.64
N LYS A 78 5.06 12.26 10.75
CA LYS A 78 4.59 13.58 11.19
C LYS A 78 5.70 14.47 11.74
N GLY A 79 6.71 13.88 12.37
CA GLY A 79 7.80 14.62 13.01
C GLY A 79 8.76 15.22 11.98
N ASN A 80 9.32 14.37 11.11
CA ASN A 80 10.17 14.83 10.01
C ASN A 80 10.21 13.78 8.88
N ASN A 81 9.28 13.90 7.94
CA ASN A 81 9.16 12.95 6.83
C ASN A 81 10.39 12.92 5.91
N GLU A 82 11.09 14.05 5.73
CA GLU A 82 12.28 14.11 4.87
C GLU A 82 13.43 13.30 5.45
N ASN A 83 13.68 13.47 6.75
CA ASN A 83 14.67 12.67 7.47
C ASN A 83 14.27 11.19 7.50
N PHE A 84 12.98 10.88 7.61
CA PHE A 84 12.52 9.50 7.56
C PHE A 84 12.73 8.86 6.18
N ILE A 85 12.51 9.62 5.09
CA ILE A 85 12.85 9.19 3.73
C ILE A 85 14.36 8.92 3.60
N LYS A 86 15.21 9.79 4.17
CA LYS A 86 16.67 9.60 4.15
C LYS A 86 17.09 8.34 4.90
N LEU A 87 16.50 8.09 6.06
CA LEU A 87 16.69 6.84 6.82
C LEU A 87 16.31 5.63 5.96
N ASN A 88 15.13 5.65 5.34
CA ASN A 88 14.65 4.58 4.47
C ASN A 88 15.41 4.48 3.13
N GLY A 89 16.28 5.43 2.81
CA GLY A 89 17.21 5.34 1.70
C GLY A 89 18.55 4.71 2.08
N ALA A 90 18.92 4.74 3.36
CA ALA A 90 20.17 4.21 3.89
C ALA A 90 20.01 2.80 4.48
N CYS A 91 18.89 2.50 5.14
CA CYS A 91 18.62 1.22 5.79
C CYS A 91 17.14 0.79 5.62
N LEU A 92 16.80 -0.38 6.17
CA LEU A 92 15.46 -0.96 6.07
C LEU A 92 14.60 -0.57 7.28
N THR A 93 13.32 -0.29 7.03
CA THR A 93 12.32 -0.11 8.08
C THR A 93 11.18 -1.10 7.91
N ARG A 94 10.91 -1.84 8.99
CA ARG A 94 9.74 -2.71 9.15
C ARG A 94 8.65 -1.98 9.92
N VAL A 95 7.48 -1.86 9.32
CA VAL A 95 6.27 -1.34 9.99
C VAL A 95 5.33 -2.51 10.23
N TYR A 96 4.79 -2.65 11.44
CA TYR A 96 3.85 -3.72 11.78
C TYR A 96 2.63 -3.18 12.53
N PRO A 97 1.50 -3.92 12.49
CA PRO A 97 0.26 -3.51 13.15
C PRO A 97 0.48 -3.35 14.66
N THR A 98 -0.21 -2.40 15.29
CA THR A 98 -0.22 -2.30 16.76
C THR A 98 -0.90 -3.51 17.40
N SER A 99 -0.44 -3.92 18.58
CA SER A 99 -1.06 -4.99 19.37
C SER A 99 -2.52 -4.72 19.75
N SER A 100 -2.96 -3.46 19.72
CA SER A 100 -4.37 -3.09 19.88
C SER A 100 -5.31 -3.67 18.82
N ARG A 101 -4.79 -4.11 17.67
CA ARG A 101 -5.52 -4.74 16.56
C ARG A 101 -5.76 -6.23 16.84
N VAL A 102 -6.46 -6.50 17.94
CA VAL A 102 -6.80 -7.85 18.41
C VAL A 102 -7.66 -8.63 17.41
N ASP A 103 -8.43 -7.91 16.59
CA ASP A 103 -9.25 -8.43 15.50
C ASP A 103 -8.44 -8.73 14.22
N SER A 104 -7.11 -8.58 14.27
CA SER A 104 -6.21 -8.72 13.13
C SER A 104 -6.49 -7.75 11.97
N ASN A 105 -7.23 -6.66 12.18
CA ASN A 105 -7.50 -5.68 11.12
C ASN A 105 -6.22 -4.97 10.68
N ASN A 106 -6.11 -4.70 9.38
CA ASN A 106 -4.94 -4.05 8.80
C ASN A 106 -5.03 -2.51 8.84
N TYR A 107 -3.87 -1.85 8.75
CA TYR A 107 -3.74 -0.40 8.60
C TYR A 107 -3.56 -0.01 7.12
N ASP A 108 -3.79 1.25 6.77
CA ASP A 108 -3.49 1.76 5.42
C ASP A 108 -1.97 1.78 5.19
N PRO A 109 -1.42 1.01 4.23
CA PRO A 109 0.03 0.95 3.99
C PRO A 109 0.57 2.19 3.28
N CYS A 110 -0.29 2.98 2.61
CA CYS A 110 0.13 4.07 1.72
C CYS A 110 1.00 5.14 2.39
N PRO A 111 0.72 5.62 3.62
CA PRO A 111 1.55 6.63 4.28
C PRO A 111 2.99 6.17 4.49
N PHE A 112 3.22 4.88 4.76
CA PHE A 112 4.54 4.34 5.05
C PHE A 112 5.35 4.12 3.79
N TRP A 113 4.73 3.59 2.73
CA TRP A 113 5.36 3.52 1.42
C TRP A 113 5.69 4.92 0.86
N ASN A 114 4.84 5.93 1.11
CA ASN A 114 5.11 7.33 0.72
C ASN A 114 6.32 7.92 1.46
N ALA A 115 6.67 7.39 2.63
CA ALA A 115 7.86 7.73 3.39
C ALA A 115 9.06 6.83 3.05
N GLY A 116 8.90 5.86 2.15
CA GLY A 116 9.95 4.97 1.70
C GLY A 116 10.14 3.68 2.51
N CYS A 117 9.28 3.40 3.51
CA CYS A 117 9.34 2.14 4.27
C CYS A 117 9.12 0.95 3.33
N GLN A 118 9.96 -0.08 3.46
CA GLN A 118 10.01 -1.22 2.55
C GLN A 118 9.22 -2.41 3.10
N LEU A 119 9.41 -2.71 4.40
CA LEU A 119 8.85 -3.90 5.05
C LEU A 119 7.55 -3.55 5.78
N VAL A 120 6.52 -3.16 5.02
CA VAL A 120 5.20 -2.80 5.58
C VAL A 120 4.38 -4.08 5.78
N ALA A 121 4.45 -4.65 6.98
CA ALA A 121 3.88 -5.94 7.34
C ALA A 121 2.37 -5.84 7.60
N MET A 122 1.62 -6.77 7.02
CA MET A 122 0.17 -6.89 7.09
C MET A 122 -0.24 -8.26 7.61
N ASN A 123 -1.40 -8.34 8.23
CA ASN A 123 -2.08 -9.57 8.61
C ASN A 123 -2.75 -10.20 7.37
N TYR A 124 -2.15 -11.24 6.80
CA TYR A 124 -2.63 -11.88 5.57
C TYR A 124 -3.96 -12.64 5.74
N GLN A 125 -4.29 -13.06 6.97
CA GLN A 125 -5.57 -13.63 7.33
C GLN A 125 -6.73 -12.63 7.17
N GLY A 126 -6.47 -11.33 7.33
CA GLY A 126 -7.44 -10.23 7.19
C GLY A 126 -7.69 -9.80 5.75
N ASN A 127 -7.84 -10.75 4.82
CA ASN A 127 -7.78 -10.49 3.39
C ASN A 127 -9.02 -9.81 2.77
N ALA A 128 -10.12 -9.70 3.53
CA ALA A 128 -11.37 -9.11 3.06
C ALA A 128 -11.35 -7.58 3.11
N CYS A 129 -10.48 -6.97 3.92
CA CYS A 129 -10.48 -5.54 4.17
C CYS A 129 -9.88 -4.73 2.99
N PRO A 130 -10.31 -3.46 2.80
CA PRO A 130 -9.79 -2.61 1.73
C PRO A 130 -8.27 -2.41 1.77
N GLU A 131 -7.68 -2.32 2.96
CA GLU A 131 -6.25 -2.10 3.17
C GLU A 131 -5.43 -3.26 2.62
N PHE A 132 -5.87 -4.51 2.87
CA PHE A 132 -5.23 -5.69 2.32
C PHE A 132 -5.40 -5.77 0.79
N LYS A 133 -6.54 -5.34 0.25
CA LYS A 133 -6.72 -5.26 -1.21
C LYS A 133 -5.73 -4.30 -1.83
N THR A 134 -5.57 -3.10 -1.26
CA THR A 134 -4.56 -2.12 -1.69
C THR A 134 -3.15 -2.72 -1.63
N TYR A 135 -2.81 -3.38 -0.52
CA TYR A 135 -1.54 -4.10 -0.35
C TYR A 135 -1.30 -5.12 -1.46
N LYS A 136 -2.28 -6.01 -1.68
CA LYS A 136 -2.19 -7.06 -2.69
C LYS A 136 -2.07 -6.49 -4.11
N THR A 137 -2.84 -5.45 -4.44
CA THR A 137 -2.78 -4.82 -5.78
C THR A 137 -1.45 -4.12 -6.04
N TYR A 138 -0.82 -3.54 -5.01
CA TYR A 138 0.48 -2.90 -5.15
C TYR A 138 1.56 -3.90 -5.59
N PHE A 139 1.58 -5.08 -4.97
CA PHE A 139 2.50 -6.17 -5.33
C PHE A 139 2.04 -7.02 -6.53
N MET A 140 0.97 -6.64 -7.23
CA MET A 140 0.68 -7.22 -8.53
C MET A 140 1.62 -6.69 -9.62
N ASP A 141 2.26 -5.55 -9.38
CA ASP A 141 3.26 -4.96 -10.26
C ASP A 141 4.57 -5.77 -10.27
N ASN A 142 5.47 -5.44 -11.20
CA ASN A 142 6.79 -6.06 -11.36
C ASN A 142 6.74 -7.60 -11.42
N GLY A 143 5.79 -8.15 -12.18
CA GLY A 143 5.65 -9.60 -12.34
C GLY A 143 5.24 -10.35 -11.07
N ARG A 144 4.69 -9.67 -10.07
CA ARG A 144 4.25 -10.26 -8.78
C ARG A 144 5.38 -10.91 -7.96
N CYS A 145 6.61 -10.46 -8.15
CA CYS A 145 7.77 -11.04 -7.46
C CYS A 145 7.89 -10.67 -5.97
N GLY A 146 7.00 -9.80 -5.46
CA GLY A 146 7.04 -9.29 -4.09
C GLY A 146 7.95 -8.08 -3.89
N TYR A 147 8.62 -7.60 -4.95
CA TYR A 147 9.49 -6.43 -4.91
C TYR A 147 9.03 -5.39 -5.93
N VAL A 148 8.88 -4.14 -5.51
CA VAL A 148 8.52 -3.01 -6.39
C VAL A 148 9.56 -1.90 -6.19
N LEU A 149 10.15 -1.42 -7.27
CA LEU A 149 11.19 -0.40 -7.21
C LEU A 149 10.61 0.93 -6.70
N LYS A 150 11.24 1.51 -5.68
CA LYS A 150 10.84 2.82 -5.14
C LYS A 150 10.95 3.92 -6.23
N PRO A 151 10.02 4.90 -6.26
CA PRO A 151 10.16 6.08 -7.10
C PRO A 151 11.48 6.82 -6.87
N ALA A 152 12.01 7.50 -7.90
CA ALA A 152 13.30 8.19 -7.84
C ALA A 152 13.47 9.18 -6.66
N PRO A 153 12.45 9.95 -6.23
CA PRO A 153 12.58 10.83 -5.06
C PRO A 153 12.78 10.10 -3.72
N LEU A 154 12.50 8.80 -3.65
CA LEU A 154 12.67 7.96 -2.46
C LEU A 154 13.95 7.11 -2.51
N ARG A 155 14.86 7.40 -3.47
CA ARG A 155 16.11 6.67 -3.69
C ARG A 155 17.30 7.65 -3.74
N PRO A 156 18.43 7.40 -3.05
CA PRO A 156 19.68 8.15 -3.24
C PRO A 156 20.11 8.18 -4.72
N PRO A 157 20.67 9.30 -5.24
CA PRO A 157 21.02 10.57 -4.58
C PRO A 157 19.84 11.50 -4.25
N TYR A 158 18.62 10.97 -4.18
CA TYR A 158 17.36 11.69 -3.98
C TYR A 158 17.14 12.70 -5.09
N ALA A 159 16.53 12.24 -6.17
CA ALA A 159 16.06 13.15 -7.20
C ALA A 159 15.16 14.20 -6.54
N ALA A 160 15.40 15.48 -6.84
CA ALA A 160 14.48 16.54 -6.44
C ALA A 160 13.06 16.07 -6.76
N PRO A 161 12.07 16.24 -5.84
CA PRO A 161 10.69 15.96 -6.17
C PRO A 161 10.42 16.71 -7.46
N GLN A 162 10.20 15.99 -8.57
CA GLN A 162 10.22 16.62 -9.90
C GLN A 162 9.33 17.86 -9.85
N ALA A 163 9.96 19.04 -9.84
CA ALA A 163 9.27 20.29 -9.67
C ALA A 163 8.38 20.44 -10.92
N GLY A 164 7.07 20.23 -10.75
CA GLY A 164 6.09 20.57 -11.77
C GLY A 164 5.62 19.52 -12.80
N LYS A 165 5.77 18.19 -12.64
CA LYS A 165 5.20 17.25 -13.65
C LYS A 165 3.82 16.66 -13.31
N SER A 166 2.83 17.31 -13.95
CA SER A 166 1.42 16.99 -14.21
C SER A 166 0.56 16.59 -13.02
N LYS A 167 -0.22 17.54 -12.48
CA LYS A 167 -1.56 17.18 -11.97
C LYS A 167 -2.24 16.45 -13.12
N ARG A 168 -2.58 15.18 -12.93
CA ARG A 168 -3.33 14.42 -13.92
C ARG A 168 -4.79 14.44 -13.50
N ASN A 169 -5.64 14.81 -14.46
CA ASN A 169 -7.07 14.67 -14.28
C ASN A 169 -7.42 13.23 -14.66
N ILE A 170 -7.89 12.47 -13.68
CA ILE A 170 -8.42 11.14 -13.91
C ILE A 170 -9.94 11.27 -13.84
N THR A 171 -10.61 10.94 -14.93
CA THR A 171 -12.06 10.83 -15.00
C THR A 171 -12.39 9.36 -15.09
N ILE A 172 -13.16 8.85 -14.12
CA ILE A 172 -13.64 7.47 -14.13
C ILE A 172 -15.13 7.53 -14.36
N GLU A 173 -15.57 7.01 -15.51
CA GLU A 173 -16.98 6.82 -15.83
C GLU A 173 -17.30 5.34 -15.77
N VAL A 174 -18.24 4.97 -14.90
CA VAL A 174 -18.72 3.59 -14.84
C VAL A 174 -19.96 3.49 -15.72
N ILE A 175 -19.81 2.78 -16.84
CA ILE A 175 -20.85 2.69 -17.88
C ILE A 175 -21.82 1.55 -17.56
N SER A 176 -21.28 0.36 -17.29
CA SER A 176 -22.07 -0.85 -17.03
C SER A 176 -21.24 -1.90 -16.28
N ALA A 177 -21.90 -2.92 -15.74
CA ALA A 177 -21.27 -4.06 -15.10
C ALA A 177 -22.00 -5.36 -15.49
N PHE A 178 -21.23 -6.40 -15.82
CA PHE A 178 -21.75 -7.70 -16.27
C PHE A 178 -21.34 -8.82 -15.31
N CYS A 179 -22.12 -9.90 -15.28
CA CYS A 179 -21.81 -11.13 -14.53
C CYS A 179 -21.45 -10.91 -13.05
N LEU A 180 -22.01 -9.87 -12.43
CA LEU A 180 -21.74 -9.56 -11.03
C LEU A 180 -22.24 -10.69 -10.12
N PRO A 181 -21.39 -11.22 -9.21
CA PRO A 181 -21.76 -12.32 -8.33
C PRO A 181 -23.05 -12.05 -7.55
N LYS A 182 -23.84 -13.10 -7.34
CA LYS A 182 -24.96 -13.04 -6.40
C LYS A 182 -24.39 -12.74 -5.02
N SER A 183 -25.05 -11.85 -4.30
CA SER A 183 -24.47 -11.29 -3.11
C SER A 183 -25.09 -11.97 -1.88
N GLN A 184 -24.27 -12.32 -0.88
CA GLN A 184 -24.57 -13.31 0.16
C GLN A 184 -25.58 -12.88 1.25
N LYS A 185 -26.30 -11.78 1.06
CA LYS A 185 -27.31 -11.28 2.02
C LYS A 185 -28.71 -11.31 1.38
N ASN A 186 -29.77 -11.41 2.17
CA ASN A 186 -31.15 -11.51 1.69
C ASN A 186 -31.51 -10.41 0.66
N GLU A 187 -32.41 -10.78 -0.27
CA GLU A 187 -32.79 -10.05 -1.48
C GLU A 187 -33.29 -8.62 -1.25
N GLU A 188 -33.82 -8.33 -0.06
CA GLU A 188 -34.71 -7.20 0.18
C GLU A 188 -34.03 -5.83 0.32
N SER A 189 -32.70 -5.74 0.24
CA SER A 189 -32.00 -4.46 0.43
C SER A 189 -30.73 -4.29 -0.40
N ARG A 190 -30.78 -4.57 -1.71
CA ARG A 190 -29.61 -4.39 -2.58
C ARG A 190 -29.81 -3.43 -3.73
N ARG A 191 -29.71 -2.14 -3.42
CA ARG A 191 -29.16 -1.19 -4.39
C ARG A 191 -27.64 -1.42 -4.44
N ARG A 192 -27.16 -2.19 -5.43
CA ARG A 192 -25.72 -2.35 -5.69
C ARG A 192 -25.15 -0.97 -5.98
N ARG A 193 -24.11 -0.58 -5.24
CA ARG A 193 -23.39 0.69 -5.44
C ARG A 193 -21.96 0.37 -5.83
N GLU A 194 -21.53 0.95 -6.93
CA GLU A 194 -20.13 0.96 -7.33
C GLU A 194 -19.45 2.12 -6.62
N THR A 195 -18.17 1.96 -6.29
CA THR A 195 -17.38 2.98 -5.62
C THR A 195 -15.98 2.96 -6.21
N ALA A 196 -15.58 4.07 -6.83
CA ALA A 196 -14.21 4.31 -7.21
C ALA A 196 -13.47 5.00 -6.05
N SER A 197 -12.22 4.61 -5.79
CA SER A 197 -11.39 5.23 -4.75
C SER A 197 -9.95 5.28 -5.20
N VAL A 198 -9.30 6.42 -4.98
CA VAL A 198 -7.89 6.62 -5.35
C VAL A 198 -7.03 6.70 -4.09
N HIS A 199 -5.98 5.89 -4.06
CA HIS A 199 -5.05 5.78 -2.93
C HIS A 199 -3.67 6.34 -3.33
N GLY A 200 -3.10 7.18 -2.47
CA GLY A 200 -1.82 7.86 -2.73
C GLY A 200 -1.60 9.05 -1.80
N LYS A 201 -0.59 9.88 -2.10
CA LYS A 201 -0.32 11.09 -1.32
C LYS A 201 -1.52 12.04 -1.41
N ARG A 202 -2.18 12.33 -0.28
CA ARG A 202 -3.37 13.19 -0.23
C ARG A 202 -3.03 14.60 -0.72
N GLY A 203 -3.65 15.02 -1.83
CA GLY A 203 -3.75 16.44 -2.19
C GLY A 203 -4.94 17.11 -1.50
N ARG A 204 -5.02 18.44 -1.57
CA ARG A 204 -6.20 19.22 -1.14
C ARG A 204 -7.43 18.70 -1.91
N ARG A 205 -8.41 18.16 -1.20
CA ARG A 205 -9.62 17.54 -1.78
C ARG A 205 -10.70 18.60 -1.89
N GLU A 206 -11.08 18.98 -3.09
CA GLU A 206 -12.31 19.72 -3.35
C GLU A 206 -13.40 18.67 -3.62
N LYS A 207 -14.36 18.53 -2.71
CA LYS A 207 -15.49 17.60 -2.87
C LYS A 207 -16.71 18.41 -3.26
N GLU A 208 -17.10 18.39 -4.54
CA GLU A 208 -18.44 18.80 -4.93
C GLU A 208 -19.35 17.56 -4.95
N THR A 209 -20.27 17.47 -4.00
CA THR A 209 -21.21 16.33 -3.92
C THR A 209 -22.60 16.83 -4.31
N ARG A 210 -22.98 16.75 -5.59
CA ARG A 210 -24.36 17.07 -5.99
C ARG A 210 -25.31 15.94 -5.58
N ARG A 211 -26.14 16.20 -4.55
CA ARG A 211 -27.30 15.37 -4.19
C ARG A 211 -28.51 15.88 -4.99
N GLY A 212 -29.00 15.10 -5.93
CA GLY A 212 -30.29 15.38 -6.59
C GLY A 212 -31.43 15.03 -5.63
N ARG A 213 -32.16 16.05 -5.17
CA ARG A 213 -33.39 15.90 -4.36
C ARG A 213 -34.56 15.82 -5.35
N ARG A 214 -35.26 14.68 -5.42
CA ARG A 214 -36.53 14.56 -6.17
C ARG A 214 -37.64 15.18 -5.30
N GLY A 215 -38.04 16.41 -5.62
CA GLY A 215 -39.35 16.96 -5.27
C GLY A 215 -40.21 16.93 -6.54
N GLY A 216 -41.48 16.57 -6.39
CA GLY A 216 -42.33 16.10 -7.48
C GLY A 216 -42.84 17.15 -8.47
N THR A 217 -43.63 16.58 -9.37
CA THR A 217 -44.52 17.14 -10.41
C THR A 217 -43.89 17.62 -11.73
N GLU A 218 -44.42 16.98 -12.77
CA GLU A 218 -44.42 17.27 -14.21
C GLU A 218 -43.33 16.72 -15.13
N ARG A 219 -43.85 16.09 -16.19
CA ARG A 219 -43.15 15.35 -17.24
C ARG A 219 -42.29 16.29 -18.06
N SER A 220 -40.99 16.05 -18.05
CA SER A 220 -40.16 16.30 -19.22
C SER A 220 -39.06 15.24 -19.21
N GLN A 221 -38.96 14.48 -20.31
CA GLN A 221 -37.86 13.55 -20.53
C GLN A 221 -36.56 14.36 -20.53
N LYS A 222 -35.80 14.27 -19.45
CA LYS A 222 -34.43 14.76 -19.37
C LYS A 222 -33.55 13.54 -19.13
N GLU A 223 -32.73 13.22 -20.12
CA GLU A 223 -31.73 12.17 -20.04
C GLU A 223 -30.83 12.44 -18.82
N ASP A 224 -30.73 11.44 -17.94
CA ASP A 224 -29.85 11.47 -16.77
C ASP A 224 -28.39 11.44 -17.25
N GLY A 225 -27.78 12.62 -17.38
CA GLY A 225 -26.36 12.74 -17.71
C GLY A 225 -25.44 12.18 -16.60
N PRO A 226 -24.26 11.64 -16.94
CA PRO A 226 -23.42 10.89 -16.02
C PRO A 226 -22.85 11.76 -14.88
N ARG A 227 -22.77 11.16 -13.68
CA ARG A 227 -22.11 11.77 -12.52
C ARG A 227 -20.60 11.79 -12.75
N ARG A 228 -20.05 13.00 -12.85
CA ARG A 228 -18.61 13.26 -12.97
C ARG A 228 -18.01 13.41 -11.58
N GLU A 229 -17.05 12.57 -11.22
CA GLU A 229 -16.15 12.80 -10.08
C GLU A 229 -14.74 13.06 -10.61
N SER A 230 -14.22 14.26 -10.39
CA SER A 230 -12.83 14.61 -10.66
C SER A 230 -12.01 14.36 -9.38
N VAL A 231 -11.01 13.48 -9.46
CA VAL A 231 -10.09 13.26 -8.34
C VAL A 231 -8.66 13.49 -8.82
N CYS A 232 -8.01 14.50 -8.24
CA CYS A 232 -6.58 14.70 -8.42
C CYS A 232 -5.81 13.61 -7.67
N ALA A 233 -5.13 12.74 -8.41
CA ALA A 233 -4.27 11.72 -7.83
C ALA A 233 -2.87 11.75 -8.44
N ARG A 234 -1.87 11.45 -7.62
CA ARG A 234 -0.48 11.28 -8.06
C ARG A 234 -0.24 9.79 -8.31
N PRO A 235 0.10 9.37 -9.53
CA PRO A 235 0.47 7.98 -9.79
C PRO A 235 1.76 7.63 -9.03
N TRP A 236 1.79 6.40 -8.53
CA TRP A 236 3.00 5.79 -7.99
C TRP A 236 3.89 5.39 -9.16
N GLY A 237 5.15 5.85 -9.17
CA GLY A 237 6.20 5.38 -10.07
C GLY A 237 5.88 5.52 -11.57
N GLY A 238 6.34 6.60 -12.19
CA GLY A 238 6.47 6.64 -13.65
C GLY A 238 7.62 5.75 -14.09
N GLY A 239 7.33 4.52 -14.50
CA GLY A 239 8.13 3.80 -15.47
C GLY A 239 7.73 4.28 -16.86
N GLU A 240 8.71 4.65 -17.68
CA GLU A 240 8.51 4.88 -19.11
C GLU A 240 7.92 3.59 -19.72
N ALA A 241 6.88 3.76 -20.52
CA ALA A 241 6.37 2.68 -21.35
C ALA A 241 7.51 2.28 -22.30
N SER A 242 8.08 1.09 -22.10
CA SER A 242 8.90 0.46 -23.11
C SER A 242 8.07 0.36 -24.39
N HIS A 243 8.42 1.15 -25.39
CA HIS A 243 7.91 1.03 -26.74
C HIS A 243 8.23 -0.38 -27.24
N HIS A 244 7.28 -1.30 -27.14
CA HIS A 244 7.26 -2.47 -28.01
C HIS A 244 6.80 -2.01 -29.38
N GLN A 245 7.79 -1.67 -30.21
CA GLN A 245 7.59 -1.53 -31.65
C GLN A 245 7.39 -2.94 -32.20
N GLU A 246 6.14 -3.32 -32.49
CA GLU A 246 5.84 -4.52 -33.27
C GLU A 246 6.45 -4.35 -34.67
N LEU A 247 7.61 -4.95 -34.87
CA LEU A 247 8.13 -5.26 -36.19
C LEU A 247 7.25 -6.36 -36.79
N SER A 248 6.26 -5.94 -37.56
CA SER A 248 5.55 -6.79 -38.53
C SER A 248 6.59 -7.34 -39.53
N GLN A 249 7.13 -8.53 -39.26
CA GLN A 249 7.77 -9.35 -40.26
C GLN A 249 6.76 -10.34 -40.85
N GLN A 250 6.68 -10.27 -42.17
CA GLN A 250 5.84 -11.06 -43.05
C GLN A 250 6.13 -12.56 -42.90
N HIS A 251 5.09 -13.35 -42.67
CA HIS A 251 5.10 -14.77 -43.03
C HIS A 251 3.97 -15.03 -44.03
N GLY A 252 4.34 -15.06 -45.30
CA GLY A 252 3.51 -15.55 -46.39
C GLY A 252 3.20 -17.03 -46.18
N VAL A 253 1.93 -17.37 -46.34
CA VAL A 253 1.42 -18.74 -46.35
C VAL A 253 1.94 -19.45 -47.61
N PRO A 254 2.63 -20.59 -47.53
CA PRO A 254 3.00 -21.35 -48.72
C PRO A 254 1.79 -22.12 -49.28
N PRO A 255 1.65 -22.28 -50.60
CA PRO A 255 0.51 -22.97 -51.21
C PRO A 255 0.57 -24.48 -50.97
N ARG A 256 -0.63 -25.07 -50.81
CA ARG A 256 -0.85 -26.51 -50.58
C ARG A 256 -0.45 -27.32 -51.82
N LEU A 257 0.48 -28.26 -51.67
CA LEU A 257 0.78 -29.29 -52.68
C LEU A 257 -0.35 -30.34 -52.71
N ALA A 258 -0.90 -30.56 -53.91
CA ALA A 258 -1.89 -31.58 -54.20
C ALA A 258 -1.28 -32.99 -54.07
N ARG A 259 -2.00 -33.92 -53.42
CA ARG A 259 -1.64 -35.34 -53.38
C ARG A 259 -2.09 -36.04 -54.67
N PRO A 260 -1.28 -36.93 -55.27
CA PRO A 260 -1.72 -37.72 -56.41
C PRO A 260 -2.64 -38.87 -55.97
N ARG A 261 -3.71 -39.08 -56.74
CA ARG A 261 -4.58 -40.26 -56.69
C ARG A 261 -3.77 -41.49 -57.05
N ARG A 262 -3.81 -42.54 -56.22
CA ARG A 262 -3.40 -43.89 -56.62
C ARG A 262 -4.57 -44.54 -57.38
N GLN A 263 -4.25 -45.11 -58.54
CA GLN A 263 -5.05 -46.12 -59.22
C GLN A 263 -5.06 -47.41 -58.40
#